data_AF-X0PB40-F1
#
_entry.id   AF-X0PB40-F1
#
_cell.length_a   1.000
_cell.length_b   1.000
_cell.length_c   1.000
_cell.angle_alpha   90.00
_cell.angle_beta   90.00
_cell.angle_gamma   90.00
#
_symmetry.space_group_name_H-M   'P 1'
#
loop_
_entity.id
_entity.type
_entity.pdbx_description
1 polymer ?
#
loop_
_entity_poly.entity_id
_entity_poly.type
_entity_poly.pdbx_seq_one_letter_code
_entity_poly.pdbx_strand_id
1 'polypeptide(L)'
;MIVYFDRLYEIFEKNQELLNNILKNNAFSGTLVTSFINYLKNIMQKIFYESLNYSKSEIPTQLMADHCSETVLLILEWIFLKQKPTTKEQAHKYLETLLD
;
A
#
# COMPACT_ATOMS: atom_id res chain seq x y z
N MET A 1 -3.91 5.51 10.67
CA MET A 1 -3.90 4.86 9.35
C MET A 1 -3.61 5.85 8.22
N ILE A 2 -4.43 6.90 8.02
CA ILE A 2 -4.21 7.95 6.97
C ILE A 2 -2.77 8.49 6.97
N VAL A 3 -2.19 8.83 8.13
CA VAL A 3 -0.80 9.32 8.20
C VAL A 3 0.22 8.34 7.60
N TYR A 4 0.03 7.02 7.77
CA TYR A 4 0.93 6.03 7.20
C TYR A 4 0.70 5.85 5.71
N PHE A 5 -0.57 5.87 5.28
CA PHE A 5 -0.93 5.87 3.86
C PHE A 5 -0.30 7.06 3.13
N ASP A 6 -0.41 8.27 3.69
CA ASP A 6 0.15 9.50 3.13
C ASP A 6 1.65 9.41 2.91
N ARG A 7 2.38 8.95 3.92
CA ARG A 7 3.84 8.78 3.82
C ARG A 7 4.21 7.80 2.71
N LEU A 8 3.47 6.69 2.57
CA LEU A 8 3.70 5.73 1.51
C LEU A 8 3.37 6.33 0.15
N TYR A 9 2.21 6.98 0.00
CA TYR A 9 1.81 7.65 -1.23
C TYR A 9 2.87 8.67 -1.67
N GLU A 10 3.35 9.51 -0.76
CA GLU A 10 4.38 10.52 -1.03
C GLU A 10 5.72 9.90 -1.43
N ILE A 11 6.12 8.77 -0.82
CA ILE A 11 7.32 8.03 -1.24
C ILE A 11 7.18 7.56 -2.68
N PHE A 12 6.03 7.00 -3.06
CA PHE A 12 5.79 6.52 -4.41
C PHE A 12 5.72 7.68 -5.43
N GLU A 13 5.01 8.75 -5.09
CA GLU A 13 4.88 9.95 -5.94
C GLU A 13 6.26 10.61 -6.17
N LYS A 14 7.04 10.80 -5.11
CA LYS A 14 8.39 11.38 -5.20
C LYS A 14 9.34 10.54 -6.06
N ASN A 15 9.17 9.22 -6.10
CA ASN A 15 10.03 8.29 -6.85
C ASN A 15 9.36 7.76 -8.12
N GLN A 16 8.28 8.39 -8.59
CA GLN A 16 7.47 7.87 -9.68
C GLN A 16 8.26 7.72 -10.99
N GLU A 17 9.18 8.64 -11.28
CA GLU A 17 10.05 8.53 -12.47
C GLU A 17 10.94 7.28 -12.43
N LEU A 18 11.60 7.04 -11.28
CA LEU A 18 12.41 5.85 -11.07
C LEU A 18 11.57 4.58 -11.23
N LEU A 19 10.39 4.56 -10.62
CA LEU A 19 9.47 3.44 -10.69
C LEU A 19 9.01 3.17 -12.13
N ASN A 20 8.64 4.21 -12.88
CA ASN A 20 8.25 4.10 -14.28
C ASN A 20 9.39 3.53 -15.14
N ASN A 21 10.63 3.96 -14.91
CA ASN A 21 11.80 3.46 -15.63
C ASN A 21 12.07 1.97 -15.32
N ILE A 22 11.84 1.53 -14.09
CA ILE A 22 11.90 0.11 -13.71
C ILE A 22 10.79 -0.68 -14.43
N LEU A 23 9.53 -0.21 -14.34
CA LEU A 23 8.37 -0.89 -14.91
C LEU A 23 8.40 -0.96 -16.44
N LYS A 24 9.08 -0.04 -17.11
CA LYS A 24 9.25 -0.04 -18.58
C LYS A 24 9.81 -1.36 -19.12
N ASN A 25 10.70 -2.00 -18.37
CA ASN A 25 11.35 -3.26 -18.77
C ASN A 25 10.94 -4.46 -17.91
N ASN A 26 10.05 -4.27 -16.94
CA ASN A 26 9.65 -5.30 -15.99
C ASN A 26 8.13 -5.38 -15.94
N ALA A 27 7.57 -6.51 -16.41
CA ALA A 27 6.13 -6.74 -16.32
C ALA A 27 5.66 -6.68 -14.86
N PHE A 28 4.43 -6.21 -14.64
CA PHE A 28 3.80 -6.18 -13.32
C PHE A 28 3.77 -7.57 -12.65
N SER A 29 3.52 -8.62 -13.43
CA SER A 29 3.56 -10.02 -12.99
C SER A 29 4.96 -10.64 -13.00
N GLY A 30 5.99 -9.87 -13.34
CA GLY A 30 7.36 -10.32 -13.41
C GLY A 30 8.02 -10.42 -12.04
N THR A 31 9.05 -11.28 -11.93
CA THR A 31 9.71 -11.63 -10.67
C THR A 31 10.18 -10.41 -9.86
N LEU A 32 10.74 -9.39 -10.52
CA LEU A 32 11.23 -8.19 -9.83
C LEU A 32 10.08 -7.44 -9.13
N VAL A 33 8.99 -7.18 -9.85
CA VAL A 33 7.84 -6.43 -9.32
C VAL A 33 7.14 -7.24 -8.23
N THR A 34 6.94 -8.54 -8.43
CA THR A 34 6.39 -9.44 -7.42
C THR A 34 7.23 -9.46 -6.15
N SER A 35 8.56 -9.49 -6.27
CA SER A 35 9.46 -9.48 -5.12
C SER A 35 9.41 -8.15 -4.36
N PHE A 36 9.31 -7.04 -5.09
CA PHE A 36 9.14 -5.71 -4.51
C PHE A 36 7.81 -5.58 -3.75
N ILE A 37 6.70 -6.03 -4.34
CA ILE A 37 5.37 -6.04 -3.70
C ILE A 37 5.41 -6.86 -2.41
N ASN A 38 5.99 -8.07 -2.45
CA ASN A 38 6.12 -8.92 -1.26
C ASN A 38 6.95 -8.27 -0.16
N TYR A 39 8.05 -7.60 -0.52
CA TYR A 39 8.87 -6.86 0.44
C TYR A 39 8.07 -5.72 1.10
N LEU A 40 7.36 -4.93 0.29
CA LEU A 40 6.56 -3.81 0.79
C LEU A 40 5.42 -4.29 1.69
N LYS A 41 4.73 -5.38 1.31
CA LYS A 41 3.68 -6.03 2.11
C LYS A 41 4.19 -6.37 3.50
N ASN A 42 5.33 -7.06 3.59
CA ASN A 42 5.93 -7.47 4.86
C ASN A 42 6.28 -6.26 5.75
N ILE A 43 6.76 -5.17 5.17
CA ILE A 43 7.02 -3.93 5.90
C ILE A 43 5.73 -3.33 6.44
N MET A 44 4.68 -3.23 5.61
CA MET A 44 3.41 -2.64 6.03
C MET A 44 2.75 -3.46 7.13
N GLN A 45 2.74 -4.79 7.02
CA GLN A 45 2.24 -5.68 8.07
C GLN A 45 2.95 -5.43 9.40
N LYS A 46 4.28 -5.32 9.39
CA LYS A 46 5.06 -5.01 10.59
C LYS A 46 4.70 -3.65 11.18
N ILE A 47 4.70 -2.60 10.35
CA ILE A 47 4.38 -1.23 10.80
C ILE A 47 2.99 -1.19 11.40
N PHE A 48 2.00 -1.80 10.74
CA PHE A 48 0.61 -1.79 11.18
C PHE A 48 0.39 -2.63 12.43
N TYR A 49 1.01 -3.80 12.53
CA TYR A 49 0.94 -4.60 13.75
C TYR A 49 1.51 -3.86 14.97
N GLU A 50 2.65 -3.18 14.81
CA GLU A 50 3.31 -2.43 15.89
C GLU A 50 2.58 -1.11 16.22
N SER A 51 1.97 -0.47 15.22
CA SER A 51 1.39 0.87 15.37
C SER A 51 -0.08 0.85 15.76
N LEU A 52 -0.82 -0.21 15.40
CA LEU A 52 -2.25 -0.25 15.57
C LEU A 52 -2.59 -1.02 16.84
N ASN A 53 -2.89 -0.27 17.90
CA ASN A 53 -3.40 -0.84 19.14
C ASN A 53 -4.89 -1.15 18.99
N TYR A 54 -5.21 -2.30 18.38
CA TYR A 54 -6.58 -2.78 18.15
C TYR A 54 -7.26 -3.40 19.37
N SER A 55 -6.79 -3.10 20.58
CA SER A 55 -7.32 -3.60 21.87
C SER A 55 -8.82 -3.36 22.11
N LYS A 56 -9.52 -2.64 21.21
CA LYS A 56 -10.96 -2.36 21.27
C LYS A 56 -11.80 -3.21 20.30
N SER A 57 -11.22 -4.10 19.49
CA SER A 57 -11.96 -4.91 18.53
C SER A 57 -11.99 -6.38 18.93
N GLU A 58 -13.08 -7.09 18.61
CA GLU A 58 -13.19 -8.55 18.73
C GLU A 58 -12.22 -9.29 17.77
N ILE A 59 -11.53 -8.57 16.90
CA ILE A 59 -10.64 -9.08 15.87
C ILE A 59 -9.19 -9.07 16.37
N PRO A 60 -8.43 -10.16 16.16
CA PRO A 60 -7.00 -10.18 16.47
C PRO A 60 -6.21 -9.07 15.79
N THR A 61 -5.34 -8.38 16.53
CA THR A 61 -4.49 -7.29 16.03
C THR A 61 -3.76 -7.66 14.74
N GLN A 62 -3.23 -8.89 14.66
CA GLN A 62 -2.54 -9.38 13.47
C GLN A 62 -3.46 -9.43 12.24
N LEU A 63 -4.67 -9.97 12.38
CA LEU A 63 -5.61 -10.08 11.27
C LEU A 63 -6.04 -8.71 10.75
N MET A 64 -6.23 -7.75 11.66
CA MET A 64 -6.56 -6.38 11.27
C MET A 64 -5.37 -5.66 10.61
N ALA A 65 -4.15 -5.88 11.11
CA ALA A 65 -2.94 -5.35 10.48
C ALA A 65 -2.74 -5.92 9.07
N ASP A 66 -3.00 -7.22 8.87
CA ASP A 66 -2.96 -7.87 7.56
C ASP A 66 -3.99 -7.25 6.61
N HIS A 67 -5.25 -7.09 7.05
CA HIS A 67 -6.29 -6.48 6.24
C HIS A 67 -5.93 -5.04 5.83
N CYS A 68 -5.49 -4.21 6.78
CA CYS A 68 -5.06 -2.85 6.48
C CYS A 68 -3.88 -2.81 5.51
N SER A 69 -2.92 -3.73 5.65
CA SER A 69 -1.75 -3.82 4.77
C SER A 69 -2.17 -4.16 3.34
N GLU A 70 -3.08 -5.12 3.17
CA GLU A 70 -3.60 -5.49 1.86
C GLU A 70 -4.37 -4.36 1.19
N THR A 71 -5.23 -3.66 1.93
CA THR A 71 -6.00 -2.55 1.36
C THR A 71 -5.09 -1.39 0.94
N VAL A 72 -4.11 -1.04 1.77
CA VAL A 72 -3.12 0.00 1.41
C VAL A 72 -2.29 -0.43 0.20
N LEU A 73 -1.81 -1.68 0.18
CA LEU A 73 -1.03 -2.22 -0.93
C LEU A 73 -1.83 -2.19 -2.23
N LEU A 74 -3.08 -2.66 -2.19
CA LEU A 74 -4.00 -2.68 -3.33
C LEU A 74 -4.13 -1.30 -3.98
N ILE A 75 -4.32 -0.25 -3.16
CA ILE A 75 -4.44 1.12 -3.65
C ILE A 75 -3.12 1.60 -4.25
N LEU A 76 -1.98 1.39 -3.57
CA LEU A 76 -0.68 1.79 -4.11
C LEU A 76 -0.33 1.06 -5.42
N GLU A 77 -0.63 -0.24 -5.51
CA GLU A 77 -0.48 -1.02 -6.74
C GLU A 77 -1.34 -0.45 -7.87
N TRP A 78 -2.61 -0.16 -7.59
CA TRP A 78 -3.53 0.42 -8.56
C TRP A 78 -2.96 1.71 -9.16
N ILE A 79 -2.52 2.62 -8.28
CA ILE A 79 -2.07 3.95 -8.67
C ILE A 79 -0.73 3.88 -9.40
N PHE A 80 0.28 3.29 -8.75
CA PHE A 80 1.66 3.44 -9.18
C PHE A 80 2.20 2.28 -10.01
N LEU A 81 1.79 1.03 -9.73
CA LEU A 81 2.32 -0.14 -10.45
C LEU A 81 1.48 -0.50 -11.68
N LYS A 82 0.15 -0.40 -11.57
CA LYS A 82 -0.81 -0.55 -12.66
C LYS A 82 -1.02 0.77 -13.41
N GLN A 83 -0.35 1.84 -12.98
CA GLN A 83 -0.34 3.17 -13.60
C GLN A 83 -1.76 3.68 -13.88
N LYS A 84 -2.63 3.64 -12.87
CA LYS A 84 -4.00 4.18 -12.94
C LYS A 84 -4.03 5.54 -12.25
N PRO A 85 -4.02 6.65 -13.01
CA PRO A 85 -3.96 7.99 -12.44
C PRO A 85 -5.06 8.21 -11.42
N THR A 86 -4.67 8.56 -10.20
CA THR A 86 -5.55 8.77 -9.04
C THR A 86 -4.92 9.84 -8.18
N THR A 87 -5.65 10.88 -7.79
CA THR A 87 -5.13 11.91 -6.87
C THR A 87 -5.08 11.39 -5.44
N LYS A 88 -4.30 12.05 -4.58
CA LYS A 88 -4.24 11.71 -3.15
C LYS A 88 -5.63 11.78 -2.48
N GLU A 89 -6.46 12.77 -2.83
CA GLU A 89 -7.83 12.84 -2.29
C GLU A 89 -8.72 11.68 -2.78
N GLN A 90 -8.58 11.25 -4.03
CA GLN A 90 -9.30 10.08 -4.53
C GLN A 90 -8.83 8.81 -3.82
N ALA A 91 -7.53 8.69 -3.59
CA ALA A 91 -6.95 7.55 -2.90
C ALA A 91 -7.40 7.46 -1.43
N HIS A 92 -7.59 8.59 -0.74
CA HIS A 92 -8.21 8.64 0.58
C HIS A 92 -9.64 8.11 0.56
N LYS A 93 -10.45 8.54 -0.41
CA LYS A 93 -11.82 8.03 -0.56
C LYS A 93 -11.86 6.51 -0.78
N TYR A 94 -10.93 5.97 -1.56
CA TYR A 94 -10.81 4.52 -1.74
C TYR A 94 -10.41 3.82 -0.44
N LEU A 95 -9.47 4.40 0.30
CA LEU A 95 -9.01 3.85 1.58
C LEU A 95 -10.14 3.80 2.60
N GLU A 96 -10.92 4.87 2.75
CA GLU A 96 -12.10 4.93 3.61
C GLU A 96 -13.14 3.89 3.17
N THR A 97 -13.51 3.88 1.89
CA THR A 97 -14.54 2.97 1.36
C THR A 97 -14.17 1.49 1.50
N LEU A 98 -12.89 1.13 1.43
CA LEU A 98 -12.42 -0.26 1.49
C LEU A 98 -12.15 -0.75 2.92
N LEU A 99 -12.17 0.15 3.91
CA LEU A 99 -11.89 -0.17 5.33
C LEU A 99 -13.07 0.12 6.27
N ASP A 100 -14.15 0.71 5.75
CA ASP A 100 -15.48 0.75 6.36
C ASP A 100 -16.17 -0.63 6.31
#